data_AF-A0A950ZNC1-F1
#
_entry.id   AF-A0A950ZNC1-F1
#
_cell.length_a   1.000
_cell.length_b   1.000
_cell.length_c   1.000
_cell.angle_alpha   90.00
_cell.angle_beta   90.00
_cell.angle_gamma   90.00
#
_symmetry.space_group_name_H-M   'P 1'
#
loop_
_entity.id
_entity.type
_entity.pdbx_description
1 polymer ?
#
loop_
_entity_poly.entity_id
_entity_poly.type
_entity_poly.pdbx_seq_one_letter_code
_entity_poly.pdbx_strand_id
1 'polypeptide(L)' 'PGDLLVGDAEGVVVVPVALAEQVVREAYEQDVREEFILQKVEDGSSILGVYPPNQDTLREYEAWRATRR' A
#
# COMPACT_ATOMS: atom_id res chain seq x y z
N PRO A 1 9.99 -18.39 -18.96
CA PRO A 1 10.14 -19.19 -17.72
C PRO A 1 10.91 -18.37 -16.68
N GLY A 2 10.41 -18.29 -15.44
CA GLY A 2 11.02 -17.47 -14.36
C GLY A 2 10.16 -16.32 -13.85
N ASP A 3 9.01 -16.06 -14.46
CA ASP A 3 8.04 -15.08 -13.96
C ASP A 3 7.40 -15.54 -12.64
N LEU A 4 7.05 -14.58 -11.78
CA LEU A 4 6.42 -14.86 -10.50
C LEU A 4 4.90 -14.97 -10.68
N LEU A 5 4.31 -16.02 -10.11
CA LEU A 5 2.87 -16.19 -10.01
C LEU A 5 2.44 -15.85 -8.59
N VAL A 6 1.53 -14.88 -8.45
CA VAL A 6 0.92 -14.50 -7.18
C VAL A 6 -0.57 -14.77 -7.29
N GLY A 7 -1.16 -15.47 -6.33
CA GLY A 7 -2.58 -15.77 -6.37
C GLY A 7 -3.22 -15.92 -5.00
N ASP A 8 -4.48 -15.51 -4.92
CA ASP A 8 -5.32 -15.49 -3.74
C ASP A 8 -6.79 -15.83 -4.11
N ALA A 9 -7.74 -15.44 -3.27
CA ALA A 9 -9.16 -15.68 -3.50
C ALA A 9 -9.76 -14.84 -4.65
N GLU A 10 -9.08 -13.77 -5.07
CA GLU A 10 -9.52 -12.85 -6.11
C GLU A 10 -8.96 -13.21 -7.49
N GLY A 11 -7.85 -13.96 -7.55
CA GLY A 11 -7.36 -14.52 -8.79
C GLY A 11 -5.87 -14.86 -8.78
N VAL A 12 -5.26 -14.86 -9.96
CA VAL A 12 -3.82 -15.09 -10.17
C VAL A 12 -3.27 -14.02 -11.11
N VAL A 13 -2.15 -13.41 -10.73
CA VAL A 13 -1.40 -12.42 -11.51
C VAL A 13 -0.02 -12.98 -11.84
N VAL A 14 0.44 -12.70 -13.07
CA VAL A 14 1.80 -12.97 -13.52
C VAL A 14 2.62 -11.69 -13.42
N VAL A 15 3.71 -11.73 -12.64
CA VAL A 15 4.67 -10.63 -12.54
C VAL A 15 5.91 -10.99 -13.37
N PRO A 16 6.20 -10.25 -14.46
CA PRO A 16 7.40 -10.48 -15.27
C PRO A 16 8.67 -10.43 -14.42
N VAL A 17 9.57 -11.39 -14.59
CA VAL A 17 10.79 -11.50 -13.76
C VAL A 17 11.65 -10.23 -13.78
N ALA A 18 11.67 -9.52 -14.92
CA ALA A 18 12.40 -8.26 -15.08
C ALA A 18 11.83 -7.10 -14.23
N LEU A 19 10.57 -7.22 -13.79
CA LEU A 19 9.88 -6.22 -12.98
C LEU A 19 9.65 -6.68 -11.53
N ALA A 20 9.96 -7.93 -11.21
CA ALA A 20 9.62 -8.54 -9.93
C ALA A 20 10.13 -7.74 -8.73
N GLU A 21 11.38 -7.28 -8.76
CA GLU A 21 11.95 -6.48 -7.67
C GLU A 21 11.24 -5.13 -7.49
N GLN A 22 10.91 -4.46 -8.60
CA GLN A 22 10.21 -3.19 -8.56
C GLN A 22 8.79 -3.38 -8.02
N VAL A 23 8.07 -4.38 -8.51
CA VAL A 23 6.69 -4.66 -8.09
C VAL A 23 6.64 -5.02 -6.61
N VAL A 24 7.56 -5.86 -6.11
CA VAL A 24 7.62 -6.22 -4.68
C VAL A 24 7.86 -4.98 -3.82
N ARG A 25 8.79 -4.11 -4.22
CA ARG A 25 9.09 -2.88 -3.48
C ARG A 25 7.90 -1.91 -3.46
N GLU A 26 7.27 -1.69 -4.62
CA GLU A 26 6.13 -0.78 -4.71
C GLU A 26 4.89 -1.33 -3.99
N ALA A 27 4.64 -2.64 -4.06
CA ALA A 27 3.57 -3.31 -3.32
C ALA A 27 3.77 -3.16 -1.80
N TYR A 28 5.00 -3.38 -1.30
CA TYR A 28 5.30 -3.18 0.12
C TYR A 28 5.05 -1.73 0.58
N GLU A 29 5.46 -0.73 -0.22
CA GLU A 29 5.21 0.68 0.09
C GLU A 29 3.71 1.04 0.04
N GLN A 30 2.94 0.36 -0.79
CA GLN A 30 1.48 0.49 -0.83
C GLN A 30 0.85 -0.13 0.42
N ASP A 31 1.20 -1.37 0.78
CA ASP A 31 0.67 -2.06 1.96
C ASP A 31 0.89 -1.25 3.25
N VAL A 32 2.09 -0.67 3.44
CA VAL A 32 2.39 0.19 4.60
C VAL A 32 1.53 1.45 4.63
N ARG A 33 1.18 2.01 3.46
CA ARG A 33 0.27 3.15 3.37
C ARG A 33 -1.17 2.75 3.66
N GLU A 34 -1.59 1.59 3.17
CA GLU A 34 -2.92 1.05 3.42
C GLU A 34 -3.13 0.77 4.91
N GLU A 35 -2.11 0.28 5.64
CA GLU A 35 -2.16 0.13 7.10
C GLU A 35 -2.50 1.47 7.79
N PHE A 36 -1.83 2.55 7.41
CA PHE A 36 -2.12 3.88 7.95
C PHE A 36 -3.53 4.37 7.61
N ILE A 37 -3.96 4.16 6.36
CA ILE A 37 -5.30 4.56 5.90
C ILE A 37 -6.38 3.80 6.67
N LEU A 38 -6.21 2.48 6.82
CA LEU A 38 -7.12 1.63 7.58
C LEU A 38 -7.19 2.09 9.04
N GLN A 39 -6.04 2.32 9.69
CA GLN A 39 -5.99 2.83 11.07
C GLN A 39 -6.75 4.15 11.20
N LYS A 40 -6.56 5.11 10.28
CA LYS A 40 -7.31 6.39 10.31
C LYS A 40 -8.81 6.19 10.23
N VAL A 41 -9.28 5.27 9.39
CA VAL A 41 -10.71 4.98 9.23
C VAL A 41 -11.25 4.29 10.48
N GLU A 42 -10.52 3.33 11.06
CA GLU A 42 -10.88 2.66 12.30
C GLU A 42 -10.94 3.64 13.49
N ASP A 43 -10.06 4.64 13.51
CA ASP A 43 -10.05 5.73 14.50
C ASP A 43 -11.17 6.77 14.28
N GLY A 44 -12.05 6.55 13.29
CA GLY A 44 -13.25 7.36 13.04
C GLY A 44 -13.06 8.52 12.07
N SER A 45 -11.95 8.58 11.33
CA SER A 45 -11.80 9.56 10.25
C SER A 45 -12.79 9.30 9.12
N SER A 46 -13.28 10.37 8.48
CA SER A 46 -14.06 10.23 7.24
C SER A 46 -13.21 9.61 6.13
N ILE A 47 -13.83 8.77 5.30
CA ILE A 47 -13.16 8.22 4.11
C ILE A 47 -12.85 9.31 3.07
N LEU A 48 -13.63 10.39 3.04
CA LEU A 48 -13.43 11.50 2.11
C LEU A 48 -12.13 12.24 2.41
N GLY A 49 -11.18 12.19 1.48
CA GLY A 49 -9.84 12.78 1.64
C GLY A 49 -8.81 11.87 2.34
N VAL A 50 -9.25 10.72 2.86
CA VAL A 50 -8.38 9.64 3.35
C VAL A 50 -8.16 8.59 2.26
N TYR A 51 -9.19 8.27 1.47
CA TYR A 51 -9.11 7.34 0.35
C TYR A 51 -9.84 7.86 -0.91
N PRO A 52 -9.12 8.19 -2.01
CA PRO A 52 -7.66 8.30 -2.08
C PRO A 52 -7.16 9.45 -1.18
N PRO A 53 -5.93 9.35 -0.64
CA PRO A 53 -5.41 10.32 0.32
C PRO A 53 -5.16 11.67 -0.36
N ASN A 54 -5.63 12.75 0.26
CA ASN A 54 -5.29 14.11 -0.12
C ASN A 54 -3.91 14.52 0.45
N GLN A 55 -3.48 15.77 0.18
CA GLN A 55 -2.19 16.28 0.65
C GLN A 55 -2.04 16.31 2.18
N ASP A 56 -3.13 16.50 2.93
CA ASP A 56 -3.09 16.52 4.40
C ASP A 56 -2.86 15.10 4.93
N THR A 57 -3.63 14.14 4.45
CA THR A 57 -3.48 12.72 4.79
C THR A 57 -2.09 12.19 4.41
N LEU A 58 -1.51 12.62 3.28
CA LEU A 58 -0.15 12.24 2.90
C LEU A 58 0.92 12.79 3.86
N ARG A 59 0.77 14.03 4.35
CA ARG A 59 1.69 14.60 5.35
C ARG A 59 1.60 13.87 6.68
N GLU A 60 0.40 13.51 7.10
CA GLU A 60 0.20 12.70 8.30
C GLU A 60 0.80 11.30 8.14
N TYR A 61 0.65 10.67 6.97
CA TYR A 61 1.28 9.40 6.66
C TYR A 61 2.81 9.48 6.78
N GLU A 62 3.44 10.52 6.22
CA GLU A 62 4.88 10.72 6.32
C GLU A 62 5.35 10.84 7.79
N ALA A 63 4.61 11.60 8.60
CA ALA A 63 4.87 11.74 10.03
C ALA A 63 4.68 10.40 10.78
N TRP A 64 3.59 9.69 10.50
CA TRP A 64 3.30 8.38 11.07
C TRP A 64 4.40 7.36 10.73
N ARG A 65 4.83 7.31 9.46
CA ARG A 65 5.86 6.40 8.99
C ARG A 65 7.21 6.66 9.66
N ALA A 66 7.54 7.93 9.93
CA ALA A 66 8.76 8.28 10.65
C ALA A 66 8.82 7.72 12.08
N THR A 67 7.67 7.43 12.70
CA THR A 67 7.59 6.85 14.07
C THR A 67 7.77 5.33 14.11
N ARG A 68 7.72 4.65 12.96
CA ARG A 68 7.69 3.18 12.84
C ARG A 68 8.92 2.59 12.13
N ARG A 69 10.08 3.26 12.23
CA ARG A 69 11.34 2.77 11.65
C ARG A 69 11.78 1.43 12.23
#